data_AF-A0A0C9NYD8-F1
#
_entry.id   AF-A0A0C9NYD8-F1
#
_cell.length_a   1.000
_cell.length_b   1.000
_cell.length_c   1.000
_cell.angle_alpha   90.00
_cell.angle_beta   90.00
_cell.angle_gamma   90.00
#
_symmetry.space_group_name_H-M   'P 1'
#
loop_
_entity.id
_entity.type
_entity.pdbx_description
1 polymer ?
#
loop_
_entity_poly.entity_id
_entity_poly.type
_entity_poly.pdbx_seq_one_letter_code
_entity_poly.pdbx_strand_id
1 'polypeptide(L)' 'MSFEQRKREAFPEALALNHLKELTEAERAGLHLLMIQTGDPYEHEDILEEAQRLANKRTEETREHSYVATKYV' A
#
# COMPACT_ATOMS: atom_id res chain seq x y z
N MET A 1 7.73 -27.01 -4.31
CA MET A 1 7.26 -25.83 -5.07
C MET A 1 8.42 -25.34 -5.93
N SER A 2 8.25 -25.27 -7.25
CA SER A 2 9.25 -24.78 -8.21
C SER A 2 9.30 -23.25 -8.21
N PHE A 3 10.48 -22.65 -8.42
CA PHE A 3 10.67 -21.19 -8.57
C PHE A 3 9.74 -20.58 -9.64
N GLU A 4 9.41 -21.35 -10.67
CA GLU A 4 8.50 -20.95 -11.76
C GLU A 4 7.01 -20.99 -11.36
N GLN A 5 6.61 -21.74 -10.33
CA GLN A 5 5.24 -21.69 -9.78
C GLN A 5 5.02 -20.39 -8.98
N ARG A 6 6.07 -19.91 -8.31
CA ARG A 6 6.06 -18.63 -7.57
C ARG A 6 5.84 -17.41 -8.49
N LYS A 7 6.08 -17.53 -9.80
CA LYS A 7 5.83 -16.47 -10.80
C LYS A 7 4.37 -16.34 -11.26
N ARG A 8 3.49 -17.29 -10.93
CA ARG A 8 2.10 -17.34 -11.46
C ARG A 8 1.00 -17.07 -10.44
N GLU A 9 1.30 -17.13 -9.16
CA GLU A 9 0.42 -16.59 -8.13
C GLU A 9 0.76 -15.10 -7.97
N ALA A 10 -0.25 -14.23 -8.13
CA ALA A 10 -0.10 -12.85 -7.71
C ALA A 10 0.35 -12.89 -6.24
N PHE A 11 1.47 -12.24 -5.93
CA PHE A 11 1.93 -12.09 -4.55
C PHE A 11 0.71 -11.63 -3.72
N PRO A 12 0.33 -12.32 -2.64
CA PRO A 12 -0.79 -11.87 -1.79
C PRO A 12 -0.61 -10.40 -1.34
N GLU A 13 0.63 -9.93 -1.28
CA GLU A 13 1.05 -8.57 -1.02
C GLU A 13 0.59 -7.58 -2.12
N ALA A 14 0.59 -7.98 -3.39
CA ALA A 14 0.04 -7.17 -4.48
C ALA A 14 -1.47 -6.96 -4.33
N LEU A 15 -2.18 -7.96 -3.81
CA LEU A 15 -3.60 -7.85 -3.47
C LEU A 15 -3.79 -6.92 -2.27
N ALA A 16 -2.94 -7.03 -1.23
CA ALA A 16 -2.98 -6.15 -0.06
C ALA A 16 -2.79 -4.67 -0.45
N LEU A 17 -1.82 -4.36 -1.32
CA LEU A 17 -1.59 -3.00 -1.80
C LEU A 17 -2.78 -2.44 -2.60
N ASN A 18 -3.54 -3.26 -3.32
CA ASN A 18 -4.73 -2.81 -4.05
C ASN A 18 -5.87 -2.30 -3.15
N HIS A 19 -5.87 -2.65 -1.87
CA HIS A 19 -6.83 -2.12 -0.90
C HIS A 19 -6.48 -0.68 -0.45
N LEU A 20 -5.25 -0.23 -0.67
CA LEU A 20 -4.78 1.12 -0.33
C LEU A 20 -5.14 2.13 -1.42
N LYS A 21 -6.43 2.50 -1.49
CA LYS A 21 -6.97 3.40 -2.53
C LYS A 21 -6.40 4.82 -2.50
N GLU A 22 -5.90 5.26 -1.34
CA GLU A 22 -5.27 6.58 -1.14
C GLU A 22 -3.84 6.67 -1.66
N LEU A 23 -3.25 5.52 -1.99
CA LEU A 23 -1.97 5.46 -2.67
C LEU A 23 -2.19 5.50 -4.19
N THR A 24 -1.36 6.25 -4.88
CA THR A 24 -1.31 6.27 -6.34
C THR A 24 -0.84 4.91 -6.89
N GLU A 25 -1.13 4.65 -8.16
CA GLU A 25 -0.66 3.43 -8.83
C GLU A 25 0.88 3.32 -8.83
N ALA A 26 1.57 4.46 -8.97
CA ALA A 26 3.04 4.51 -8.93
C ALA A 26 3.59 4.14 -7.53
N GLU A 27 2.95 4.61 -6.46
CA GLU A 27 3.33 4.26 -5.08
C GLU A 27 3.09 2.77 -4.80
N ARG A 28 1.95 2.23 -5.24
CA ARG A 28 1.64 0.80 -5.10
C ARG A 28 2.61 -0.07 -5.90
N ALA A 29 2.95 0.32 -7.13
CA ALA A 29 3.95 -0.37 -7.94
C ALA A 29 5.36 -0.29 -7.31
N GLY A 30 5.72 0.86 -6.75
CA GLY A 30 6.98 1.06 -6.03
C GLY A 30 7.11 0.17 -4.80
N LEU A 31 6.05 0.09 -3.98
CA LEU A 31 5.98 -0.80 -2.82
C LEU A 31 6.07 -2.27 -3.23
N HIS A 32 5.36 -2.68 -4.28
CA HIS A 32 5.45 -4.05 -4.79
C HIS A 32 6.88 -4.39 -5.24
N LEU A 33 7.55 -3.47 -5.94
CA LEU A 33 8.94 -3.67 -6.35
C LEU A 33 9.88 -3.76 -5.15
N LEU A 34 9.67 -2.91 -4.13
CA LEU A 34 10.44 -2.95 -2.88
C LEU A 34 10.31 -4.32 -2.22
N MET A 35 9.10 -4.85 -2.06
CA MET A 35 8.86 -6.16 -1.46
C MET A 35 9.57 -7.27 -2.25
N ILE A 36 9.49 -7.27 -3.58
CA ILE A 36 10.23 -8.25 -4.41
C ILE A 36 11.75 -8.15 -4.16
N GLN A 37 12.29 -6.94 -4.01
CA GLN A 37 13.73 -6.72 -3.77
C GLN A 37 14.18 -7.14 -2.38
N THR A 38 13.34 -6.90 -1.38
CA THR A 38 13.61 -7.24 0.01
C THR A 38 13.77 -8.75 0.19
N GLY A 39 12.89 -9.55 -0.43
CA GLY A 39 13.02 -11.01 -0.48
C GLY A 39 12.83 -11.73 0.85
N ASP A 40 12.70 -11.00 1.97
CA ASP A 40 12.33 -11.49 3.30
C ASP A 40 10.83 -11.27 3.56
N PRO A 41 10.04 -12.35 3.72
CA PRO A 41 8.62 -12.28 4.03
C PRO A 41 8.28 -11.52 5.32
N TYR A 42 9.18 -11.43 6.30
CA TYR A 42 8.90 -10.69 7.54
C TYR A 42 8.97 -9.18 7.33
N GLU A 43 9.92 -8.72 6.51
CA GLU A 43 10.03 -7.30 6.16
C GLU A 43 8.90 -6.84 5.22
N HIS A 44 8.23 -7.77 4.53
CA HIS A 44 7.03 -7.48 3.74
C HIS A 44 5.88 -6.98 4.63
N GLU A 45 5.70 -7.55 5.82
CA GLU A 45 4.65 -7.12 6.75
C GLU A 45 4.89 -5.69 7.23
N ASP A 46 6.14 -5.35 7.57
CA ASP A 46 6.53 -3.97 7.96
C ASP A 46 6.27 -2.97 6.82
N ILE A 47 6.59 -3.34 5.57
CA ILE A 47 6.33 -2.49 4.39
C ILE A 47 4.83 -2.26 4.19
N LEU A 48 3.99 -3.28 4.38
CA LEU A 48 2.54 -3.14 4.28
C LEU A 48 1.97 -2.28 5.41
N GLU A 49 2.49 -2.41 6.62
CA GLU A 49 2.05 -1.62 7.77
C GLU A 49 2.34 -0.12 7.54
N GLU A 50 3.55 0.20 7.10
CA GLU A 50 3.93 1.58 6.77
C GLU A 50 3.09 2.15 5.61
N ALA A 51 2.83 1.34 4.57
CA ALA A 51 1.98 1.73 3.45
C ALA A 51 0.53 2.03 3.89
N GLN A 52 -0.03 1.20 4.78
CA GLN A 52 -1.35 1.41 5.36
C GLN A 52 -1.39 2.67 6.23
N ARG A 53 -0.34 2.93 7.02
CA ARG A 53 -0.23 4.13 7.85
C ARG A 53 -0.21 5.40 7.00
N LEU A 54 0.53 5.39 5.89
CA LEU A 54 0.55 6.48 4.93
C LEU A 54 -0.83 6.72 4.30
N ALA A 55 -1.52 5.64 3.90
CA ALA A 55 -2.88 5.74 3.36
C ALA A 55 -3.88 6.30 4.38
N ASN A 56 -3.80 5.88 5.64
CA ASN A 56 -4.64 6.39 6.72
C ASN A 56 -4.39 7.87 6.98
N LYS A 57 -3.13 8.29 7.03
CA LYS A 57 -2.77 9.71 7.21
C LYS A 57 -3.35 10.58 6.11
N ARG A 58 -3.26 10.15 4.84
CA ARG A 58 -3.89 10.87 3.72
C ARG A 58 -5.41 10.91 3.83
N THR A 59 -6.03 9.82 4.27
CA THR A 59 -7.48 9.80 4.54
C THR A 59 -7.87 10.82 5.60
N GLU A 60 -7.10 10.91 6.68
CA GLU A 60 -7.33 11.86 7.79
C GLU A 60 -7.14 13.31 7.33
N GLU A 61 -6.03 13.62 6.63
CA GLU A 61 -5.80 14.95 6.06
C GLU A 61 -6.94 15.36 5.12
N THR A 62 -7.41 14.46 4.26
CA THR A 62 -8.53 14.72 3.34
C THR A 62 -9.84 14.96 4.10
N ARG A 63 -10.07 14.24 5.21
CA ARG A 63 -11.24 14.46 6.09
C ARG A 63 -11.16 15.79 6.84
N GLU A 64 -10.00 16.15 7.37
CA GLU A 64 -9.81 17.43 8.05
C GLU A 64 -9.99 18.60 7.08
N HIS A 65 -9.41 18.52 5.88
CA HIS A 65 -9.60 19.54 4.85
C HIS A 65 -11.07 19.67 4.41
N SER A 66 -11.81 18.56 4.32
CA SER A 66 -13.25 18.56 4.04
C SER A 66 -14.08 19.21 5.16
N TYR A 67 -13.75 18.91 6.42
CA TYR A 67 -14.43 19.50 7.59
C TYR A 67 -14.18 21.00 7.74
N VAL A 68 -12.95 21.45 7.45
CA VAL A 68 -12.62 22.88 7.44
C VAL A 68 -13.35 23.59 6.29
N ALA A 69 -13.41 22.99 5.09
CA ALA A 69 -14.13 23.57 3.95
C ALA A 69 -15.64 23.72 4.19
N THR A 70 -16.25 22.82 4.97
CA THR A 70 -17.69 22.88 5.30
C THR A 70 -18.02 23.85 6.43
N LYS A 71 -17.05 24.22 7.27
CA LYS A 71 -17.27 25.15 8.40
C LYS A 71 -17.22 26.64 8.01
N TYR A 72 -16.80 26.96 6.79
CA TYR A 72 -16.68 28.33 6.27
C TYR A 72 -17.67 28.66 5.12
N VAL A 73 -18.76 27.88 4.98
CA VAL A 73 -19.87 28.19 4.07
C VAL A 73 -21.09 28.65 4.86
#